data_AF-A0A7Y1XK22-F1
#
_entry.id   AF-A0A7Y1XK22-F1
#
_cell.length_a   1.000
_cell.length_b   1.000
_cell.length_c   1.000
_cell.angle_alpha   90.00
_cell.angle_beta   90.00
_cell.angle_gamma   90.00
#
_symmetry.space_group_name_H-M   'P 1'
#
loop_
_entity.id
_entity.type
_entity.pdbx_description
1 polymer ?
#
loop_
_entity_poly.entity_id
_entity_poly.type
_entity_poly.pdbx_seq_one_letter_code
_entity_poly.pdbx_strand_id
1 'polypeptide(L)'
;MLRSLKLLLVLVLAVLIIAAVGSCAGNADLPVSAGMGPEPALPAPKDSLLPLVNVAKATGWRDDETPIAADGLAVAPFATGLDHPRWLYVLPNGDVLVAETNAQEKKPRGVIGRIERRVMKRAGARTKSADRISLLRDLDRDGEAETRTVLLSGLTSPFGMSLVGDRLYVANTDSV
;
A
#
# COMPACT_ATOMS: atom_id res chain seq x y z
N MET A 1 -51.73 9.63 -22.81
CA MET A 1 -51.65 10.09 -21.41
C MET A 1 -50.87 9.15 -20.48
N LEU A 2 -51.17 7.85 -20.41
CA LEU A 2 -50.48 6.94 -19.47
C LEU A 2 -48.98 6.73 -19.72
N ARG A 3 -48.52 6.76 -20.99
CA ARG A 3 -47.10 6.56 -21.33
C ARG A 3 -46.23 7.77 -20.97
N SER A 4 -46.74 8.98 -21.19
CA SER A 4 -46.05 10.23 -20.84
C SER A 4 -45.97 10.44 -19.33
N LEU A 5 -47.01 10.04 -18.57
CA LEU A 5 -47.01 10.09 -17.11
C LEU A 5 -46.00 9.09 -16.49
N LYS A 6 -45.89 7.87 -17.04
CA LYS A 6 -44.89 6.88 -16.62
C LYS A 6 -43.45 7.35 -16.92
N LEU A 7 -43.24 7.98 -18.07
CA LEU A 7 -41.92 8.51 -18.45
C LEU A 7 -41.49 9.66 -17.52
N LEU A 8 -42.42 10.56 -17.17
CA LEU A 8 -42.18 11.65 -16.22
C LEU A 8 -41.83 11.12 -14.82
N LEU A 9 -42.55 10.10 -14.33
CA LEU A 9 -42.31 9.50 -13.03
C LEU A 9 -40.92 8.83 -12.95
N VAL A 10 -40.50 8.13 -14.02
CA VAL A 10 -39.18 7.50 -14.11
C VAL A 10 -38.05 8.54 -14.13
N LEU A 11 -38.23 9.64 -14.85
CA LEU A 11 -37.26 10.75 -14.88
C LEU A 11 -37.12 11.43 -13.51
N VAL A 12 -38.24 11.69 -12.82
CA VAL A 12 -38.21 12.27 -11.45
C VAL A 12 -37.51 11.32 -10.47
N LEU A 13 -37.80 10.02 -10.55
CA LEU A 13 -37.16 9.02 -9.68
C LEU A 13 -35.65 8.92 -9.97
N ALA A 14 -35.24 8.96 -11.24
CA ALA A 14 -33.83 8.94 -11.62
C ALA A 14 -33.08 10.19 -11.13
N VAL A 15 -33.69 11.38 -11.23
CA VAL A 15 -33.11 12.63 -10.71
C VAL A 15 -33.00 12.60 -9.19
N LEU A 16 -34.01 12.10 -8.48
CA LEU A 16 -33.97 11.94 -7.02
C LEU A 16 -32.88 10.98 -6.57
N ILE A 17 -32.68 9.86 -7.29
CA ILE A 17 -31.60 8.92 -7.01
C ILE A 17 -30.23 9.58 -7.26
N ILE A 18 -30.05 10.30 -8.36
CA ILE A 18 -28.79 11.00 -8.66
C ILE A 18 -28.49 12.07 -7.61
N ALA A 19 -29.50 12.86 -7.20
CA ALA A 19 -29.35 13.89 -6.16
C ALA A 19 -29.02 13.29 -4.79
N ALA A 20 -29.63 12.16 -4.42
CA ALA A 20 -29.34 11.46 -3.17
C ALA A 20 -27.92 10.86 -3.14
N VAL A 21 -27.37 10.45 -4.30
CA VAL A 21 -26.02 9.88 -4.40
C VAL A 21 -24.93 10.96 -4.37
N GLY A 22 -25.21 12.17 -4.89
CA GLY A 22 -24.25 13.28 -4.93
C GLY A 22 -23.87 13.86 -3.55
N SER A 23 -24.72 13.70 -2.54
CA SER A 23 -24.50 14.26 -1.19
C SER A 23 -23.60 13.41 -0.28
N CYS A 24 -23.16 12.23 -0.71
CA CYS A 24 -22.33 11.32 0.09
C CYS A 24 -20.81 11.54 -0.10
N ALA A 25 -20.38 12.66 -0.69
CA ALA A 25 -18.97 13.00 -0.82
C ALA A 25 -18.41 13.58 0.49
N GLY A 26 -17.83 12.72 1.34
CA GLY A 26 -17.15 13.16 2.56
C GLY A 26 -15.79 13.79 2.22
N ASN A 27 -15.60 15.05 2.60
CA ASN A 27 -14.30 15.73 2.57
C ASN A 27 -13.64 15.63 3.96
N ALA A 28 -12.32 15.87 4.02
CA ALA A 28 -11.61 16.02 5.28
C ALA A 28 -12.11 17.28 6.01
N ASP A 29 -12.40 17.17 7.31
CA ASP A 29 -12.85 18.32 8.12
C ASP A 29 -11.71 19.27 8.49
N LEU A 30 -10.49 18.73 8.55
CA LEU A 30 -9.30 19.45 8.98
C LEU A 30 -8.26 19.47 7.86
N PRO A 31 -7.49 20.56 7.72
CA PRO A 31 -6.34 20.60 6.83
C PRO A 31 -5.26 19.64 7.33
N VAL A 32 -4.42 19.15 6.41
CA VAL A 32 -3.30 18.22 6.73
C VAL A 32 -2.39 18.78 7.82
N SER A 33 -2.19 20.10 7.86
CA SER A 33 -1.36 20.77 8.86
C SER A 33 -1.87 20.61 10.29
N ALA A 34 -3.17 20.42 10.51
CA ALA A 34 -3.73 20.21 11.85
C ALA A 34 -3.37 18.85 12.45
N GLY A 35 -2.96 17.89 11.62
CA GLY A 35 -2.50 16.56 12.04
C GLY A 35 -0.98 16.44 12.22
N MET A 36 -0.23 17.55 12.17
CA MET A 36 1.23 17.58 12.34
C MET A 36 1.64 18.33 13.61
N GLY A 37 2.83 18.02 14.13
CA GLY A 37 3.38 18.67 15.32
C GLY A 37 3.24 17.86 16.60
N PRO A 38 3.66 18.41 17.75
CA PRO A 38 3.72 17.70 19.02
C PRO A 38 2.34 17.41 19.63
N GLU A 39 1.33 18.18 19.28
CA GLU A 39 -0.05 18.02 19.76
C GLU A 39 -1.03 18.09 18.58
N PRO A 40 -1.11 17.03 17.75
CA PRO A 40 -1.97 17.02 16.57
C PRO A 40 -3.45 16.94 16.97
N ALA A 41 -4.29 17.69 16.27
CA ALA A 41 -5.74 17.61 16.45
C ALA A 41 -6.27 16.33 15.80
N LEU A 42 -6.85 15.44 16.61
CA LEU A 42 -7.49 14.20 16.14
C LEU A 42 -9.00 14.40 16.04
N PRO A 43 -9.59 14.43 14.83
CA PRO A 43 -11.03 14.55 14.68
C PRO A 43 -11.72 13.29 15.21
N ALA A 44 -12.94 13.46 15.75
CA ALA A 44 -13.73 12.32 16.20
C ALA A 44 -14.05 11.37 15.03
N PRO A 45 -14.15 10.04 15.28
CA PRO A 45 -14.57 9.08 14.26
C PRO A 45 -15.94 9.44 13.67
N LYS A 46 -16.10 9.22 12.36
CA LYS A 46 -17.39 9.38 11.67
C LYS A 46 -17.92 8.02 11.21
N ASP A 47 -19.16 7.73 11.59
CA ASP A 47 -19.87 6.56 11.10
C ASP A 47 -20.62 6.88 9.81
N SER A 48 -20.48 6.03 8.80
CA SER A 48 -21.22 6.13 7.54
C SER A 48 -21.78 4.78 7.13
N LEU A 49 -23.01 4.78 6.60
CA LEU A 49 -23.67 3.57 6.09
C LEU A 49 -22.96 2.98 4.86
N LEU A 50 -22.25 3.82 4.11
CA LEU A 50 -21.45 3.43 2.95
C LEU A 50 -19.97 3.71 3.22
N PRO A 51 -19.05 2.80 2.83
CA PRO A 51 -17.62 3.03 2.98
C PRO A 51 -17.16 4.22 2.13
N LEU A 52 -16.60 5.25 2.77
CA LEU A 52 -15.91 6.32 2.08
C LEU A 52 -14.47 5.86 1.80
N VAL A 53 -14.11 5.72 0.53
CA VAL A 53 -12.78 5.24 0.13
C VAL A 53 -12.14 6.25 -0.82
N ASN A 54 -11.01 6.81 -0.40
CA ASN A 54 -10.14 7.58 -1.27
C ASN A 54 -8.82 6.81 -1.47
N VAL A 55 -8.71 6.08 -2.58
CA VAL A 55 -7.46 5.38 -2.93
C VAL A 55 -6.55 6.37 -3.63
N ALA A 56 -5.47 6.78 -2.98
CA ALA A 56 -4.41 7.52 -3.63
C ALA A 56 -3.82 6.65 -4.77
N LYS A 57 -3.76 7.21 -5.98
CA LYS A 57 -3.09 6.54 -7.09
C LYS A 57 -1.59 6.59 -6.83
N ALA A 58 -0.99 5.44 -6.58
CA ALA A 58 0.47 5.32 -6.52
C ALA A 58 1.04 5.74 -7.89
N THR A 59 1.80 6.83 -7.90
CA THR A 59 2.55 7.26 -9.07
C THR A 59 3.98 6.84 -8.84
N GLY A 60 4.50 5.96 -9.69
CA GLY A 60 5.90 5.58 -9.66
C GLY A 60 6.77 6.74 -10.16
N TRP A 61 8.03 6.71 -9.73
CA TRP A 61 9.09 7.56 -10.27
C TRP A 61 9.34 7.21 -11.74
N ARG A 62 9.71 8.19 -12.56
CA ARG A 62 10.33 7.91 -13.87
C ARG A 62 11.74 7.37 -13.64
N ASP A 63 12.33 6.71 -14.64
CA ASP A 63 13.58 5.95 -14.47
C ASP A 63 14.74 6.79 -13.88
N ASP A 64 14.79 8.09 -14.19
CA ASP A 64 15.80 9.05 -13.74
C ASP A 64 15.34 9.97 -12.61
N GLU A 65 14.11 9.78 -12.11
CA GLU A 65 13.51 10.66 -11.12
C GLU A 65 13.89 10.20 -9.70
N THR A 66 14.46 11.12 -8.91
CA THR A 66 14.88 10.89 -7.53
C THR A 66 14.29 11.95 -6.60
N PRO A 67 14.06 11.64 -5.32
CA PRO A 67 13.63 12.64 -4.36
C PRO A 67 14.71 13.69 -4.14
N ILE A 68 14.28 14.93 -3.89
CA ILE A 68 15.18 16.03 -3.55
C ILE A 68 15.75 15.77 -2.14
N ALA A 69 17.05 15.54 -2.06
CA ALA A 69 17.76 15.40 -0.80
C ALA A 69 17.87 16.75 -0.07
N ALA A 70 17.97 16.73 1.26
CA ALA A 70 18.31 17.92 2.03
C ALA A 70 19.77 18.34 1.78
N ASP A 71 20.12 19.59 2.09
CA ASP A 71 21.47 20.11 1.91
C ASP A 71 22.52 19.22 2.58
N GLY A 72 23.56 18.83 1.82
CA GLY A 72 24.63 17.95 2.28
C GLY A 72 24.30 16.45 2.25
N LEU A 73 23.11 16.06 1.77
CA LEU A 73 22.72 14.66 1.56
C LEU A 73 22.63 14.32 0.06
N ALA A 74 22.80 13.03 -0.24
CA ALA A 74 22.52 12.46 -1.56
C ALA A 74 21.49 11.34 -1.40
N VAL A 75 20.61 11.18 -2.39
CA VAL A 75 19.66 10.06 -2.45
C VAL A 75 19.77 9.40 -3.81
N ALA A 76 20.00 8.09 -3.79
CA ALA A 76 20.04 7.24 -4.97
C ALA A 76 19.20 5.97 -4.72
N PRO A 77 18.66 5.35 -5.77
CA PRO A 77 17.98 4.07 -5.65
C PRO A 77 19.00 2.96 -5.36
N PHE A 78 19.00 2.40 -4.14
CA PHE A 78 19.88 1.28 -3.80
C PHE A 78 19.59 0.01 -4.63
N ALA A 79 18.32 -0.25 -4.93
CA ALA A 79 17.89 -1.30 -5.84
C ALA A 79 16.51 -1.00 -6.42
N THR A 80 16.26 -1.47 -7.65
CA THR A 80 14.98 -1.31 -8.35
C THR A 80 14.36 -2.67 -8.71
N GLY A 81 13.12 -2.65 -9.22
CA GLY A 81 12.43 -3.87 -9.66
C GLY A 81 12.10 -4.87 -8.55
N LEU A 82 11.97 -4.40 -7.31
CA LEU A 82 11.52 -5.20 -6.17
C LEU A 82 10.00 -5.45 -6.24
N ASP A 83 9.59 -6.66 -5.87
CA ASP A 83 8.20 -7.12 -5.82
C ASP A 83 7.63 -6.89 -4.41
N HIS A 84 6.92 -5.77 -4.27
CA HIS A 84 6.24 -5.39 -3.03
C HIS A 84 7.18 -5.44 -1.79
N PRO A 85 8.31 -4.71 -1.78
CA PRO A 85 9.22 -4.68 -0.65
C PRO A 85 8.53 -4.03 0.58
N ARG A 86 8.54 -4.70 1.74
CA ARG A 86 7.93 -4.17 2.98
C ARG A 86 8.84 -4.07 4.18
N TRP A 87 9.90 -4.88 4.23
CA TRP A 87 10.84 -4.88 5.34
C TRP A 87 12.26 -4.91 4.80
N LEU A 88 13.11 -4.05 5.37
CA LEU A 88 14.54 -3.99 5.07
C LEU A 88 15.31 -4.32 6.35
N TYR A 89 16.40 -5.07 6.23
CA TYR A 89 17.30 -5.37 7.34
C TYR A 89 18.76 -5.36 6.88
N VAL A 90 19.56 -4.47 7.45
CA VAL A 90 20.98 -4.33 7.12
C VAL A 90 21.79 -5.28 8.00
N LEU A 91 22.57 -6.15 7.37
CA LEU A 91 23.45 -7.09 8.05
C LEU A 91 24.75 -6.41 8.49
N PRO A 92 25.49 -6.97 9.48
CA PRO A 92 26.75 -6.38 9.95
C PRO A 92 27.84 -6.23 8.88
N ASN A 93 27.76 -6.99 7.78
CA ASN A 93 28.69 -6.89 6.65
C ASN A 93 28.27 -5.84 5.60
N GLY A 94 27.15 -5.15 5.79
CA GLY A 94 26.62 -4.14 4.86
C GLY A 94 25.60 -4.66 3.85
N ASP A 95 25.46 -5.98 3.71
CA ASP A 95 24.43 -6.58 2.87
C ASP A 95 23.03 -6.20 3.35
N VAL A 96 22.09 -6.01 2.42
CA VAL A 96 20.70 -5.65 2.75
C VAL A 96 19.75 -6.80 2.42
N LEU A 97 18.99 -7.22 3.41
CA LEU A 97 17.90 -8.17 3.23
C LEU A 97 16.59 -7.41 2.98
N VAL A 98 15.84 -7.87 1.99
CA VAL A 98 14.54 -7.31 1.61
C VAL A 98 13.47 -8.38 1.70
N ALA A 99 12.44 -8.16 2.53
CA ALA A 99 11.23 -8.97 2.51
C ALA A 99 10.31 -8.48 1.38
N GLU A 100 10.20 -9.30 0.34
CA GLU A 100 9.31 -9.09 -0.80
C GLU A 100 8.02 -9.86 -0.54
N THR A 101 6.93 -9.13 -0.24
CA THR A 101 5.72 -9.73 0.35
C THR A 101 4.41 -9.00 0.02
N ASN A 102 3.36 -9.78 -0.18
CA ASN A 102 1.98 -9.30 -0.21
C ASN A 102 1.08 -10.15 0.72
N ALA A 103 -0.15 -9.69 0.93
CA ALA A 103 -1.11 -10.45 1.72
C ALA A 103 -1.51 -11.76 1.01
N GLN A 104 -1.57 -12.86 1.75
CA GLN A 104 -2.07 -14.14 1.23
C GLN A 104 -3.49 -14.03 0.67
N GLU A 105 -3.78 -14.79 -0.38
CA GLU A 105 -5.08 -14.78 -1.02
C GLU A 105 -6.18 -15.30 -0.07
N LYS A 106 -7.20 -14.47 0.17
CA LYS A 106 -8.38 -14.83 0.97
C LYS A 106 -9.65 -14.65 0.13
N LYS A 107 -10.55 -15.65 0.15
CA LYS A 107 -11.85 -15.56 -0.54
C LYS A 107 -12.68 -14.40 0.04
N PRO A 108 -13.32 -13.56 -0.80
CA PRO A 108 -14.07 -12.41 -0.31
C PRO A 108 -15.36 -12.90 0.35
N ARG A 109 -15.71 -12.37 1.52
CA ARG A 109 -16.96 -12.69 2.20
C ARG A 109 -18.02 -11.62 1.92
N GLY A 110 -19.18 -12.03 1.42
CA GLY A 110 -20.32 -11.15 1.17
C GLY A 110 -20.10 -10.09 0.08
N VAL A 111 -20.99 -9.09 0.05
CA VAL A 111 -20.92 -7.98 -0.91
C VAL A 111 -19.80 -7.01 -0.54
N ILE A 112 -19.63 -6.69 0.75
CA ILE A 112 -18.58 -5.79 1.24
C ILE A 112 -17.19 -6.33 0.91
N GLY A 113 -16.93 -7.63 1.14
CA GLY A 113 -15.64 -8.23 0.79
C GLY A 113 -15.33 -8.23 -0.72
N ARG A 114 -16.35 -8.23 -1.59
CA ARG A 114 -16.16 -8.06 -3.04
C ARG A 114 -15.80 -6.63 -3.40
N ILE A 115 -16.39 -5.64 -2.74
CA ILE A 115 -16.05 -4.22 -2.91
C ILE A 115 -14.62 -3.97 -2.40
N GLU A 116 -14.32 -4.41 -1.19
CA GLU A 116 -12.98 -4.33 -0.59
C GLU A 116 -11.91 -4.95 -1.50
N ARG A 117 -12.17 -6.16 -2.02
CA ARG A 117 -11.28 -6.82 -2.99
C ARG A 117 -10.99 -5.95 -4.21
N ARG A 118 -12.03 -5.30 -4.78
CA ARG A 118 -11.88 -4.44 -5.96
C ARG A 118 -11.08 -3.17 -5.64
N VAL A 119 -11.33 -2.58 -4.48
CA VAL A 119 -10.61 -1.40 -3.97
C VAL A 119 -9.13 -1.74 -3.75
N MET A 120 -8.83 -2.82 -3.02
CA MET A 120 -7.46 -3.24 -2.72
C MET A 120 -6.68 -3.62 -3.99
N LYS A 121 -7.35 -4.22 -4.99
CA LYS A 121 -6.73 -4.48 -6.30
C LYS A 121 -6.32 -3.18 -7.00
N ARG A 122 -7.11 -2.11 -6.90
CA ARG A 122 -6.75 -0.79 -7.45
C ARG A 122 -5.60 -0.14 -6.70
N ALA A 123 -5.44 -0.42 -5.41
CA ALA A 123 -4.35 0.07 -4.58
C ALA A 123 -3.04 -0.74 -4.72
N GLY A 124 -2.98 -1.75 -5.61
CA GLY A 124 -1.79 -2.60 -5.80
C GLY A 124 -1.62 -3.74 -4.78
N ALA A 125 -2.53 -3.90 -3.82
CA ALA A 125 -2.38 -4.80 -2.68
C ALA A 125 -2.91 -6.25 -2.90
N ARG A 126 -2.99 -6.72 -4.15
CA ARG A 126 -3.56 -8.04 -4.49
C ARG A 126 -2.77 -8.80 -5.58
N THR A 127 -1.51 -8.47 -5.81
CA THR A 127 -0.61 -9.35 -6.59
C THR A 127 -0.29 -10.59 -5.76
N LYS A 128 0.07 -11.69 -6.42
CA LYS A 128 0.58 -12.88 -5.70
C LYS A 128 1.80 -12.45 -4.89
N SER A 129 1.86 -12.85 -3.62
CA SER A 129 3.02 -12.56 -2.77
C SER A 129 4.26 -13.25 -3.33
N ALA A 130 5.39 -12.54 -3.35
CA ALA A 130 6.69 -13.08 -3.69
C ALA A 130 7.19 -14.08 -2.64
N ASP A 131 6.83 -13.86 -1.36
CA ASP A 131 7.08 -14.78 -0.25
C ASP A 131 8.55 -15.22 -0.16
N ARG A 132 9.45 -14.23 -0.22
CA ARG A 132 10.90 -14.43 -0.20
C ARG A 132 11.64 -13.33 0.56
N ILE A 133 12.85 -13.67 1.00
CA ILE A 133 13.88 -12.69 1.38
C ILE A 133 14.89 -12.61 0.24
N SER A 134 15.07 -11.41 -0.32
CA SER A 134 16.14 -11.12 -1.26
C SER A 134 17.36 -10.54 -0.53
N LEU A 135 18.54 -10.96 -0.98
CA LEU A 135 19.83 -10.45 -0.54
C LEU A 135 20.38 -9.50 -1.61
N LEU A 136 20.63 -8.27 -1.21
CA LEU A 136 21.26 -7.22 -2.01
C LEU A 136 22.67 -6.98 -1.50
N ARG A 137 23.65 -6.92 -2.40
CA ARG A 137 25.04 -6.60 -2.04
C ARG A 137 25.58 -5.47 -2.90
N ASP A 138 26.19 -4.53 -2.20
CA ASP A 138 26.98 -3.42 -2.69
C ASP A 138 28.46 -3.75 -2.36
N LEU A 139 29.19 -4.14 -3.39
CA LEU A 139 30.55 -4.66 -3.34
C LEU A 139 31.59 -3.54 -3.40
N ASP A 140 31.30 -2.45 -4.10
CA ASP A 140 32.22 -1.30 -4.26
C ASP A 140 31.89 -0.11 -3.34
N ARG A 141 30.77 -0.20 -2.61
CA ARG A 141 30.27 0.74 -1.60
C ARG A 141 29.87 2.09 -2.18
N ASP A 142 29.33 2.09 -3.39
CA ASP A 142 28.88 3.31 -4.06
C ASP A 142 27.41 3.68 -3.73
N GLY A 143 26.68 2.80 -3.03
CA GLY A 143 25.29 3.01 -2.66
C GLY A 143 24.28 2.46 -3.67
N GLU A 144 24.71 1.67 -4.65
CA GLU A 144 23.90 0.81 -5.50
C GLU A 144 24.21 -0.67 -5.19
N ALA A 145 23.26 -1.59 -5.41
CA ALA A 145 23.50 -3.02 -5.22
C ALA A 145 23.78 -3.72 -6.56
N GLU A 146 25.02 -4.16 -6.80
CA GLU A 146 25.40 -4.88 -8.02
C GLU A 146 24.74 -6.26 -8.09
N THR A 147 24.49 -6.88 -6.94
CA THR A 147 23.94 -8.25 -6.91
C THR A 147 22.63 -8.32 -6.14
N ARG A 148 21.68 -9.06 -6.73
CA ARG A 148 20.42 -9.44 -6.11
C ARG A 148 20.21 -10.93 -6.25
N THR A 149 20.06 -11.61 -5.13
CA THR A 149 19.77 -13.05 -5.09
C THR A 149 18.61 -13.37 -4.16
N VAL A 150 17.99 -14.54 -4.33
CA VAL A 150 16.99 -15.04 -3.37
C VAL A 150 17.73 -15.78 -2.27
N LEU A 151 17.67 -15.28 -1.04
CA LEU A 151 18.28 -15.92 0.12
C LEU A 151 17.38 -17.01 0.70
N LEU A 152 16.09 -16.69 0.86
CA LEU A 152 15.06 -17.61 1.37
C LEU A 152 13.80 -17.46 0.54
N SER A 153 13.07 -18.55 0.32
CA SER A 153 11.83 -18.60 -0.44
C SER A 153 10.82 -19.54 0.21
N GLY A 154 9.55 -19.44 -0.18
CA GLY A 154 8.49 -20.31 0.36
C GLY A 154 8.04 -19.88 1.75
N LEU A 155 8.14 -18.58 2.04
CA LEU A 155 7.70 -17.97 3.29
C LEU A 155 6.20 -17.65 3.25
N THR A 156 5.62 -17.20 4.37
CA THR A 156 4.21 -16.82 4.41
C THR A 156 4.06 -15.37 4.84
N SER A 157 4.06 -14.48 3.85
CA SER A 157 4.00 -13.02 4.04
C SER A 157 5.01 -12.50 5.08
N PRO A 158 6.32 -12.63 4.83
CA PRO A 158 7.34 -12.23 5.81
C PRO A 158 7.28 -10.73 6.12
N PHE A 159 7.36 -10.34 7.39
CA PHE A 159 7.19 -8.95 7.82
C PHE A 159 8.21 -8.45 8.85
N GLY A 160 9.21 -9.27 9.20
CA GLY A 160 10.28 -8.86 10.11
C GLY A 160 11.47 -9.80 10.04
N MET A 161 12.67 -9.27 10.28
CA MET A 161 13.92 -10.04 10.28
C MET A 161 14.86 -9.55 11.39
N SER A 162 15.63 -10.45 11.98
CA SER A 162 16.71 -10.11 12.91
C SER A 162 17.81 -11.16 12.87
N LEU A 163 19.07 -10.74 12.84
CA LEU A 163 20.23 -11.60 13.03
C LEU A 163 20.63 -11.58 14.51
N VAL A 164 20.72 -12.76 15.13
CA VAL A 164 21.22 -12.94 16.50
C VAL A 164 22.34 -13.96 16.48
N GLY A 165 23.57 -13.49 16.72
CA GLY A 165 24.76 -14.31 16.50
C GLY A 165 24.90 -14.67 15.02
N ASP A 166 24.85 -15.97 14.73
CA ASP A 166 24.90 -16.56 13.39
C ASP A 166 23.53 -16.97 12.84
N ARG A 167 22.44 -16.68 13.56
CA ARG A 167 21.08 -17.11 13.22
C ARG A 167 20.22 -15.96 12.74
N LEU A 168 19.69 -16.10 11.53
CA LEU A 168 18.67 -15.20 10.97
C LEU A 168 17.28 -15.69 11.37
N TYR A 169 16.54 -14.86 12.09
CA TYR A 169 15.12 -15.06 12.41
C TYR A 169 14.26 -14.29 11.41
N VAL A 170 13.21 -14.92 10.89
CA VAL A 170 12.28 -14.32 9.93
C VAL A 170 10.86 -14.49 10.41
N ALA A 171 10.19 -13.39 10.73
CA ALA A 171 8.80 -13.40 11.14
C ALA A 171 7.88 -13.54 9.91
N ASN A 172 7.10 -14.62 9.88
CA ASN A 172 6.03 -14.87 8.93
C ASN A 172 4.68 -14.66 9.61
N THR A 173 3.63 -14.46 8.82
CA THR A 173 2.25 -14.33 9.35
C THR A 173 1.71 -15.60 10.03
N ASP A 174 2.41 -16.73 9.89
CA ASP A 174 2.04 -18.03 10.45
C ASP A 174 3.14 -18.69 11.33
N SER A 175 4.35 -18.12 11.39
CA SER A 175 5.52 -18.78 11.97
C SER A 175 6.68 -17.80 12.22
N VAL A 176 7.72 -18.27 12.92
CA VAL A 176 9.04 -17.62 13.06
C VAL A 176 10.12 -18.67 12.85
#